data_AF-A0A915XY57-F1
#
_entry.id   AF-A0A915XY57-F1
#
_cell.length_a   1.000
_cell.length_b   1.000
_cell.length_c   1.000
_cell.angle_alpha   90.00
_cell.angle_beta   90.00
_cell.angle_gamma   90.00
#
_symmetry.space_group_name_H-M   'P 1'
#
loop_
_entity.id
_entity.type
_entity.pdbx_description
1 polymer ?
#
loop_
_entity_poly.entity_id
_entity_poly.type
_entity_poly.pdbx_seq_one_letter_code
_entity_poly.pdbx_strand_id
1 'polypeptide(L)'
;MSARCVDCLNEAIERCEVTGVPLCAEHLWYADDGRRVSERVARQLLSQGKAVHAPKIYLDQLGHAAVLPRLPTAPPPHITRQRNGNDIIALLACITGVFSIATCFGIGIAICAPPLPLVPLLLGSIGLAGARNATKPDQARLFSWIGIIGGAGFVVLVLLAVIGSVAFGTTTLIPMAPIPRPTPTPLAGP
;
A
#
# COMPACT_ATOMS: atom_id res chain seq x y z
N MET A 1 -0.12 -27.13 -34.55
CA MET A 1 -0.49 -26.45 -33.29
C MET A 1 0.36 -25.19 -33.20
N SER A 2 -0.21 -24.01 -32.94
CA SER A 2 0.56 -22.76 -32.84
C SER A 2 1.25 -22.71 -31.48
N ALA A 3 2.58 -22.69 -31.45
CA ALA A 3 3.34 -22.54 -30.21
C ALA A 3 2.88 -21.25 -29.50
N ARG A 4 2.33 -21.38 -28.29
CA ARG A 4 2.04 -20.23 -27.43
C ARG A 4 3.27 -19.96 -26.58
N CYS A 5 3.43 -18.72 -26.14
CA CYS A 5 4.46 -18.40 -25.17
C CYS A 5 4.36 -19.22 -23.86
N VAL A 6 3.19 -19.82 -23.57
CA VAL A 6 3.00 -20.74 -22.44
C VAL A 6 3.83 -22.03 -22.60
N ASP A 7 4.12 -22.43 -23.84
CA ASP A 7 4.87 -23.66 -24.14
C ASP A 7 6.39 -23.43 -24.05
N CYS A 8 6.84 -22.17 -23.98
CA CYS A 8 8.24 -21.79 -23.83
C CYS A 8 8.45 -21.25 -22.43
N LEU A 9 9.39 -21.81 -21.66
CA LEU A 9 9.77 -21.26 -20.34
C LEU A 9 10.38 -19.83 -20.41
N ASN A 10 10.44 -19.23 -21.59
CA ASN A 10 10.97 -17.90 -21.82
C ASN A 10 9.88 -16.84 -21.66
N GLU A 11 10.23 -15.73 -21.01
CA GLU A 11 9.33 -14.60 -20.78
C GLU A 11 8.83 -14.04 -22.13
N ALA A 12 7.53 -13.73 -22.18
CA ALA A 12 6.92 -13.16 -23.38
C ALA A 12 7.47 -11.75 -23.60
N ILE A 13 8.25 -11.57 -24.66
CA ILE A 13 8.86 -10.28 -24.95
C ILE A 13 7.83 -9.37 -25.63
N GLU A 14 7.01 -9.92 -26.55
CA GLU A 14 6.11 -9.11 -27.40
C GLU A 14 4.79 -9.84 -27.73
N ARG A 15 3.86 -9.16 -28.41
CA ARG A 15 2.56 -9.70 -28.85
C ARG A 15 2.43 -9.65 -30.37
N CYS A 16 1.71 -10.61 -30.93
CA CYS A 16 1.33 -10.56 -32.34
C CYS A 16 0.39 -9.38 -32.62
N GLU A 17 0.69 -8.56 -33.60
CA GLU A 17 -0.11 -7.38 -33.96
C GLU A 17 -1.45 -7.72 -34.61
N VAL A 18 -1.55 -8.91 -35.22
CA VAL A 18 -2.80 -9.38 -35.87
C VAL A 18 -3.71 -10.12 -34.90
N THR A 19 -3.14 -10.94 -34.02
CA THR A 19 -3.92 -11.86 -33.16
C THR A 19 -3.88 -11.50 -31.68
N GLY A 20 -3.02 -10.59 -31.25
CA GLY A 20 -2.86 -10.17 -29.85
C GLY A 20 -2.22 -11.21 -28.93
N VAL A 21 -1.88 -12.40 -29.44
CA VAL A 21 -1.31 -13.51 -28.67
C VAL A 21 0.12 -13.15 -28.24
N PRO A 22 0.49 -13.37 -26.96
CA PRO A 22 1.87 -13.18 -26.49
C PRO A 22 2.81 -14.21 -27.11
N LEU A 23 3.99 -13.77 -27.53
CA LEU A 23 5.02 -14.56 -28.21
C LEU A 23 6.39 -14.35 -27.53
N CYS A 24 7.18 -15.42 -27.44
CA CYS A 24 8.59 -15.35 -27.08
C CYS A 24 9.45 -15.05 -28.32
N ALA A 25 10.71 -14.65 -28.10
CA ALA A 25 11.65 -14.31 -29.17
C ALA A 25 11.79 -15.40 -30.24
N GLU A 26 11.78 -16.68 -29.83
CA GLU A 26 11.90 -17.82 -30.76
C GLU A 26 10.67 -18.05 -31.65
N HIS A 27 9.51 -17.52 -31.28
CA HIS A 27 8.25 -17.71 -32.01
C HIS A 27 7.73 -16.41 -32.65
N LEU A 28 8.54 -15.36 -32.61
CA LEU A 28 8.23 -14.05 -33.18
C LEU A 28 8.74 -13.97 -34.62
N TRP A 29 7.82 -13.89 -35.57
CA TRP A 29 8.14 -13.71 -36.99
C TRP A 29 7.93 -12.26 -37.39
N TYR A 30 8.72 -11.80 -38.37
CA TYR A 30 8.63 -10.43 -38.89
C TYR A 30 8.21 -10.46 -40.34
N ALA A 31 7.13 -9.76 -40.68
CA ALA A 31 6.75 -9.52 -42.07
C ALA A 31 7.57 -8.35 -42.65
N ASP A 32 7.73 -8.30 -43.97
CA ASP A 32 8.48 -7.23 -44.67
C ASP A 32 7.96 -5.82 -44.39
N ASP A 33 6.69 -5.69 -44.02
CA ASP A 33 6.07 -4.44 -43.62
C ASP A 33 6.42 -4.01 -42.18
N GLY A 34 7.30 -4.75 -41.51
CA GLY A 34 7.74 -4.52 -40.14
C GLY A 34 6.79 -5.07 -39.08
N ARG A 35 5.69 -5.73 -39.47
CA ARG A 35 4.72 -6.25 -38.50
C ARG A 35 5.21 -7.51 -37.82
N ARG A 36 4.86 -7.60 -36.53
CA ARG A 36 5.17 -8.74 -35.66
C ARG A 36 4.06 -9.75 -35.67
N VAL A 37 4.35 -10.93 -36.19
CA VAL A 37 3.36 -11.96 -36.48
C VAL A 37 3.68 -13.28 -35.79
N SER A 38 2.64 -13.99 -35.39
CA SER A 38 2.77 -15.36 -34.90
C SER A 38 3.08 -16.31 -36.04
N GLU A 39 3.65 -17.47 -35.75
CA GLU A 39 3.97 -18.49 -36.75
C GLU A 39 2.76 -18.86 -37.63
N ARG A 40 1.56 -18.93 -37.05
CA ARG A 40 0.33 -19.22 -37.82
C ARG A 40 0.05 -18.12 -38.86
N VAL A 41 0.19 -16.86 -38.46
CA VAL A 41 -0.03 -15.70 -39.35
C VAL A 41 1.11 -15.61 -40.38
N ALA A 42 2.34 -15.90 -39.97
CA ALA A 42 3.49 -15.98 -40.88
C ALA A 42 3.25 -17.00 -42.00
N ARG A 43 2.80 -18.22 -41.68
CA ARG A 43 2.46 -19.23 -42.70
C ARG A 43 1.35 -18.76 -43.64
N GLN A 44 0.35 -18.04 -43.10
CA GLN A 44 -0.72 -17.49 -43.91
C GLN A 44 -0.20 -16.39 -44.86
N LEU A 45 0.68 -15.51 -44.40
CA LEU A 45 1.30 -14.48 -45.22
C LEU A 45 2.22 -15.07 -46.29
N LEU A 46 2.99 -16.12 -45.96
CA LEU A 46 3.80 -16.88 -46.91
C LEU A 46 2.94 -17.50 -48.01
N SER A 47 1.77 -18.07 -47.66
CA SER A 47 0.81 -18.60 -48.65
C SER A 47 0.20 -17.51 -49.55
N GLN A 48 0.21 -16.26 -49.10
CA GLN A 48 -0.21 -15.09 -49.89
C GLN A 48 0.94 -14.49 -50.72
N GLY A 49 2.11 -15.13 -50.75
CA GLY A 49 3.29 -14.64 -51.47
C GLY A 49 3.95 -13.43 -50.81
N LYS A 50 3.63 -13.12 -49.55
CA LYS A 50 4.30 -12.06 -48.79
C LYS A 50 5.54 -12.63 -48.13
N ALA A 51 6.63 -11.89 -48.18
CA ALA A 51 7.87 -12.27 -47.52
C ALA A 51 7.74 -12.06 -46.00
N VAL A 52 8.23 -13.07 -45.27
CA VAL A 52 8.24 -13.13 -43.83
C VAL A 52 9.58 -13.75 -43.41
N HIS A 53 10.24 -13.11 -42.46
CA HIS A 53 11.52 -13.51 -41.93
C HIS A 53 11.36 -14.41 -40.69
N ALA A 54 12.18 -15.46 -40.67
CA ALA A 54 12.21 -16.40 -39.57
C ALA A 54 12.82 -15.76 -38.30
N PRO A 55 12.40 -16.19 -37.10
CA PRO A 55 12.87 -15.66 -35.81
C PRO A 55 14.39 -15.74 -35.66
N LYS A 56 15.03 -16.77 -36.23
CA LYS A 56 16.48 -16.97 -36.17
C LYS A 56 17.27 -15.85 -36.83
N ILE A 57 16.79 -15.29 -37.93
CA ILE A 57 17.47 -14.18 -38.63
C ILE A 57 17.48 -12.96 -37.72
N TYR A 58 16.36 -12.70 -37.04
CA TYR A 58 16.25 -11.60 -36.09
C TYR A 58 17.06 -11.85 -34.82
N LEU A 59 17.04 -13.07 -34.27
CA LEU A 59 17.87 -13.45 -33.13
C LEU A 59 19.37 -13.36 -33.44
N ASP A 60 19.79 -13.69 -34.66
CA ASP A 60 21.17 -13.57 -35.09
C ASP A 60 21.57 -12.10 -35.24
N GLN A 61 20.70 -11.28 -35.85
CA GLN A 61 20.90 -9.82 -35.92
C GLN A 61 20.90 -9.15 -34.54
N LEU A 62 20.03 -9.59 -33.63
CA LEU A 62 20.03 -9.17 -32.23
C LEU A 62 21.27 -9.67 -31.49
N GLY A 63 21.74 -10.87 -31.76
CA GLY A 63 22.98 -11.41 -31.19
C GLY A 63 24.16 -10.54 -31.57
N HIS A 64 24.24 -10.15 -32.84
CA HIS A 64 25.27 -9.22 -33.34
C HIS A 64 25.07 -7.78 -32.82
N ALA A 65 23.83 -7.31 -32.65
CA ALA A 65 23.53 -6.01 -32.04
C ALA A 65 23.72 -6.00 -30.51
N ALA A 66 23.59 -7.14 -29.84
CA ALA A 66 23.88 -7.32 -28.42
C ALA A 66 25.39 -7.44 -28.15
N VAL A 67 26.20 -7.66 -29.20
CA VAL A 67 27.67 -7.56 -29.18
C VAL A 67 28.14 -6.11 -29.33
N LEU A 68 27.23 -5.14 -29.55
CA LEU A 68 27.57 -3.74 -29.31
C LEU A 68 28.15 -3.66 -27.90
N PRO A 69 29.31 -2.98 -27.70
CA PRO A 69 29.87 -2.80 -26.37
C PRO A 69 28.73 -2.28 -25.51
N ARG A 70 28.36 -3.03 -24.46
CA ARG A 70 27.28 -2.65 -23.54
C ARG A 70 27.44 -1.15 -23.33
N LEU A 71 26.51 -0.36 -23.91
CA LEU A 71 26.46 1.06 -23.62
C LEU A 71 26.55 1.11 -22.09
N PRO A 72 27.54 1.81 -21.52
CA PRO A 72 27.78 1.79 -20.08
C PRO A 72 26.42 1.98 -19.44
N THR A 73 26.00 0.97 -18.67
CA THR A 73 24.65 0.86 -18.12
C THR A 73 24.23 2.26 -17.73
N ALA A 74 23.24 2.83 -18.42
CA ALA A 74 22.88 4.23 -18.22
C ALA A 74 22.88 4.46 -16.72
N PRO A 75 23.73 5.37 -16.20
CA PRO A 75 23.96 5.47 -14.76
C PRO A 75 22.57 5.48 -14.14
N PRO A 76 22.30 4.56 -13.19
CA PRO A 76 20.96 4.34 -12.70
C PRO A 76 20.38 5.73 -12.46
N PRO A 77 19.20 6.05 -13.05
CA PRO A 77 18.67 7.40 -12.96
C PRO A 77 18.82 7.79 -11.51
N HIS A 78 19.41 8.97 -11.27
CA HIS A 78 19.71 9.45 -9.92
C HIS A 78 18.37 9.84 -9.28
N ILE A 79 17.49 8.85 -9.12
CA ILE A 79 16.25 8.90 -8.38
C ILE A 79 16.76 9.03 -6.96
N THR A 80 16.78 10.27 -6.49
CA THR A 80 17.16 10.65 -5.13
C THR A 80 16.46 9.80 -4.08
N ARG A 81 15.34 9.14 -4.41
CA ARG A 81 14.71 8.12 -3.57
C ARG A 81 13.84 7.14 -4.37
N GLN A 82 14.30 5.91 -4.60
CA GLN A 82 13.43 4.84 -5.10
C GLN A 82 12.49 4.38 -3.98
N ARG A 83 11.25 4.87 -4.01
CA ARG A 83 10.26 4.66 -2.96
C ARG A 83 9.40 3.45 -3.30
N ASN A 84 9.52 2.37 -2.52
CA ASN A 84 8.65 1.19 -2.63
C ASN A 84 7.25 1.51 -2.09
N GLY A 85 6.20 0.82 -2.56
CA GLY A 85 4.83 0.99 -2.08
C GLY A 85 4.68 0.87 -0.56
N ASN A 86 5.48 0.00 0.07
CA ASN A 86 5.51 -0.15 1.53
C ASN A 86 6.03 1.12 2.25
N ASP A 87 6.93 1.89 1.64
CA ASP A 87 7.42 3.16 2.20
C ASP A 87 6.36 4.28 2.07
N ILE A 88 5.43 4.17 1.10
CA ILE A 88 4.27 5.06 0.97
C ILE A 88 3.19 4.76 2.02
N ILE A 89 3.02 3.48 2.40
CA ILE A 89 2.09 3.10 3.47
C ILE A 89 2.61 3.59 4.83
N ALA A 90 3.91 3.43 5.11
CA ALA A 90 4.54 3.96 6.32
C ALA A 90 4.52 5.51 6.37
N LEU A 91 4.85 6.16 5.24
CA LEU A 91 4.20 7.39 4.73
C LEU A 91 2.93 7.86 5.43
N LEU A 92 1.85 7.30 4.91
CA LEU A 92 0.49 7.64 5.27
C LEU A 92 0.21 7.41 6.75
N ALA A 93 0.71 6.30 7.31
CA ALA A 93 0.54 5.98 8.73
C ALA A 93 1.13 7.09 9.63
N CYS A 94 2.32 7.61 9.29
CA CYS A 94 2.93 8.70 10.03
C CYS A 94 2.13 10.00 9.90
N ILE A 95 1.73 10.37 8.68
CA ILE A 95 0.98 11.62 8.44
C ILE A 95 -0.36 11.59 9.16
N THR A 96 -1.11 10.48 9.04
CA THR A 96 -2.39 10.31 9.72
C THR A 96 -2.24 10.33 11.24
N GLY A 97 -1.23 9.66 11.79
CA GLY A 97 -0.94 9.68 13.23
C GLY A 97 -0.62 11.08 13.77
N VAL A 98 0.22 11.85 13.05
CA VAL A 98 0.54 13.24 13.43
C VAL A 98 -0.69 14.13 13.33
N PHE A 99 -1.52 13.96 12.29
CA PHE A 99 -2.75 14.72 12.13
C PHE A 99 -3.73 14.43 13.27
N SER A 100 -3.87 13.15 13.68
CA SER A 100 -4.66 12.77 14.84
C SER A 100 -4.14 13.43 16.13
N ILE A 101 -2.84 13.42 16.39
CA ILE A 101 -2.29 14.09 17.58
C ILE A 101 -2.56 15.60 17.53
N ALA A 102 -2.32 16.24 16.39
CA ALA A 102 -2.51 17.67 16.20
C ALA A 102 -3.98 18.09 16.37
N THR A 103 -4.94 17.32 15.87
CA THR A 103 -6.36 17.62 16.06
C THR A 103 -6.82 17.43 17.50
N CYS A 104 -6.28 16.42 18.19
CA CYS A 104 -6.64 16.13 19.58
C CYS A 104 -6.11 17.18 20.57
N PHE A 105 -4.88 17.69 20.36
CA PHE A 105 -4.26 18.68 21.24
C PHE A 105 -4.47 20.14 20.80
N GLY A 106 -4.72 20.40 19.50
CA GLY A 106 -4.73 21.76 18.94
C GLY A 106 -6.10 22.42 18.79
N ILE A 107 -7.16 21.67 18.44
CA ILE A 107 -8.48 22.24 18.11
C ILE A 107 -9.55 21.87 19.17
N GLY A 108 -9.17 21.00 20.10
CA GLY A 108 -10.06 20.52 21.16
C GLY A 108 -10.86 19.29 20.73
N ILE A 109 -11.31 18.56 21.75
CA ILE A 109 -11.98 17.25 21.71
C ILE A 109 -13.26 17.23 20.85
N ALA A 110 -13.76 18.39 20.41
CA ALA A 110 -15.03 18.56 19.71
C ALA A 110 -15.06 18.04 18.26
N ILE A 111 -13.90 17.87 17.60
CA ILE A 111 -13.81 17.38 16.20
C ILE A 111 -13.08 16.02 16.14
N CYS A 112 -12.97 15.31 17.27
CA CYS A 112 -12.49 13.93 17.27
C CYS A 112 -13.56 13.00 16.72
N ALA A 113 -13.69 12.93 15.39
CA ALA A 113 -14.57 11.96 14.76
C ALA A 113 -14.04 10.52 15.04
N PRO A 114 -14.89 9.59 15.53
CA PRO A 114 -14.47 8.26 15.98
C PRO A 114 -13.80 7.34 14.95
N PRO A 115 -13.91 7.50 13.61
CA PRO A 115 -13.12 6.67 12.69
C PRO A 115 -11.64 7.11 12.59
N LEU A 116 -11.29 8.34 12.95
CA LEU A 116 -9.94 8.89 12.76
C LEU A 116 -8.79 8.19 13.52
N PRO A 117 -8.95 7.66 14.76
CA PRO A 117 -7.86 7.03 15.49
C PRO A 117 -7.66 5.53 15.18
N LEU A 118 -8.67 4.89 14.59
CA LEU A 118 -8.60 3.47 14.20
C LEU A 118 -7.79 3.28 12.92
N VAL A 119 -7.91 4.25 12.00
CA VAL A 119 -7.17 4.31 10.74
C VAL A 119 -5.64 4.27 10.94
N PRO A 120 -4.99 5.12 11.75
CA PRO A 120 -3.55 5.08 11.97
C PRO A 120 -3.09 3.80 12.67
N LEU A 121 -3.94 3.16 13.47
CA LEU A 121 -3.62 1.89 14.13
C LEU A 121 -3.64 0.71 13.13
N LEU A 122 -4.61 0.69 12.22
CA LEU A 122 -4.66 -0.28 11.12
C LEU A 122 -3.53 -0.04 10.10
N LEU A 123 -3.32 1.21 9.66
CA LEU A 123 -2.23 1.55 8.74
C LEU A 123 -0.85 1.33 9.38
N GLY A 124 -0.70 1.61 10.68
CA GLY A 124 0.54 1.36 11.42
C GLY A 124 0.85 -0.13 11.58
N SER A 125 -0.16 -0.97 11.84
CA SER A 125 0.02 -2.43 11.94
C SER A 125 0.31 -3.08 10.58
N ILE A 126 -0.39 -2.66 9.52
CA ILE A 126 -0.11 -3.10 8.14
C ILE A 126 1.29 -2.63 7.70
N GLY A 127 1.65 -1.39 8.02
CA GLY A 127 2.99 -0.84 7.77
C GLY A 127 4.10 -1.62 8.49
N LEU A 128 3.86 -2.02 9.74
CA LEU A 128 4.83 -2.81 10.52
C LEU A 128 4.98 -4.24 9.95
N ALA A 129 3.89 -4.87 9.52
CA ALA A 129 3.93 -6.16 8.85
C ALA A 129 4.69 -6.08 7.50
N GLY A 130 4.49 -4.99 6.76
CA GLY A 130 5.17 -4.71 5.49
C GLY A 130 6.61 -4.18 5.62
N ALA A 131 7.05 -3.76 6.81
CA ALA A 131 8.34 -3.10 7.03
C ALA A 131 9.54 -4.00 6.71
N ARG A 132 9.37 -5.33 6.76
CA ARG A 132 10.44 -6.30 6.41
C ARG A 132 10.77 -6.31 4.92
N ASN A 133 9.83 -5.92 4.05
CA ASN A 133 9.99 -5.84 2.59
C ASN A 133 10.28 -4.40 2.11
N ALA A 134 10.49 -3.44 3.01
CA ALA A 134 10.79 -2.07 2.64
C ALA A 134 12.28 -1.90 2.26
N THR A 135 12.56 -1.01 1.32
CA THR A 135 13.93 -0.66 0.89
C THR A 135 14.81 -0.16 2.05
N LYS A 136 14.18 0.41 3.09
CA LYS A 136 14.82 0.82 4.36
C LYS A 136 13.96 0.36 5.55
N PRO A 137 14.24 -0.82 6.13
CA PRO A 137 13.38 -1.42 7.15
C PRO A 137 13.35 -0.61 8.45
N ASP A 138 14.46 0.01 8.85
CA ASP A 138 14.54 0.76 10.12
C ASP A 138 13.69 2.02 10.10
N GLN A 139 13.69 2.74 8.97
CA GLN A 139 12.90 3.95 8.81
C GLN A 139 11.39 3.64 8.73
N ALA A 140 11.01 2.57 8.02
CA ALA A 140 9.62 2.11 7.95
C ALA A 140 9.10 1.64 9.32
N ARG A 141 9.95 0.99 10.14
CA ARG A 141 9.61 0.61 11.52
C ARG A 141 9.38 1.84 12.40
N LEU A 142 10.27 2.84 12.36
CA LEU A 142 10.09 4.05 13.15
C LEU A 142 8.78 4.78 12.82
N PHE A 143 8.47 4.93 11.53
CA PHE A 143 7.21 5.56 11.10
C PHE A 143 5.98 4.75 11.49
N SER A 144 6.06 3.42 11.39
CA SER A 144 4.96 2.54 11.83
C SER A 144 4.74 2.62 13.35
N TRP A 145 5.82 2.66 14.13
CA TRP A 145 5.76 2.84 15.59
C TRP A 145 5.17 4.19 15.99
N ILE A 146 5.50 5.28 15.29
CA ILE A 146 4.89 6.60 15.54
C ILE A 146 3.38 6.54 15.30
N GLY A 147 2.93 5.90 14.22
CA GLY A 147 1.50 5.70 13.95
C GLY A 147 0.80 4.86 15.02
N ILE A 148 1.43 3.77 15.46
CA ILE A 148 0.89 2.89 16.52
C ILE A 148 0.82 3.63 17.86
N ILE A 149 1.88 4.33 18.27
CA ILE A 149 1.91 5.09 19.53
C ILE A 149 0.87 6.21 19.49
N GLY A 150 0.74 6.90 18.35
CA GLY A 150 -0.29 7.94 18.18
C GLY A 150 -1.72 7.37 18.28
N GLY A 151 -2.01 6.27 17.57
CA GLY A 151 -3.32 5.63 17.59
C GLY A 151 -3.66 4.99 18.95
N ALA A 152 -2.73 4.19 19.51
CA ALA A 152 -2.92 3.52 20.79
C ALA A 152 -2.98 4.52 21.96
N GLY A 153 -2.12 5.56 21.93
CA GLY A 153 -2.14 6.64 22.91
C GLY A 153 -3.50 7.35 22.93
N PHE A 154 -4.09 7.62 21.76
CA PHE A 154 -5.43 8.19 21.67
C PHE A 154 -6.50 7.28 22.28
N VAL A 155 -6.48 5.97 21.97
CA VAL A 155 -7.44 5.01 22.53
C VAL A 155 -7.37 4.97 24.06
N VAL A 156 -6.16 4.96 24.62
CA VAL A 156 -5.95 4.99 26.08
C VAL A 156 -6.49 6.30 26.68
N LEU A 157 -6.25 7.44 26.02
CA LEU A 157 -6.70 8.74 26.50
C LEU A 157 -8.23 8.84 26.52
N VAL A 158 -8.90 8.35 25.47
CA VAL A 158 -10.37 8.25 25.43
C VAL A 158 -10.89 7.33 26.53
N LEU A 159 -10.27 6.18 26.74
CA LEU A 159 -10.68 5.24 27.79
C LEU A 159 -10.56 5.89 29.18
N LEU A 160 -9.46 6.58 29.47
CA LEU A 160 -9.28 7.31 30.72
C LEU A 160 -10.30 8.44 30.89
N ALA A 161 -10.64 9.16 29.82
CA ALA A 161 -11.68 10.18 29.86
C ALA A 161 -13.08 9.60 30.13
N VAL A 162 -13.39 8.42 29.58
CA VAL A 162 -14.65 7.71 29.87
C VAL A 162 -14.67 7.22 31.32
N ILE A 163 -13.61 6.58 31.79
CA ILE A 163 -13.52 6.12 33.19
C ILE A 163 -13.62 7.31 34.16
N GLY A 164 -12.91 8.40 33.86
CA GLY A 164 -12.95 9.64 34.65
C GLY A 164 -14.35 10.27 34.68
N SER A 165 -15.05 10.32 33.54
CA SER A 165 -16.41 10.87 33.49
C SER A 165 -17.43 9.99 34.23
N VAL A 166 -17.32 8.66 34.15
CA VAL A 166 -18.15 7.73 34.93
C VAL A 166 -17.85 7.81 36.43
N ALA A 167 -16.57 7.86 36.81
CA ALA A 167 -16.16 8.01 38.22
C ALA A 167 -16.62 9.37 38.80
N PHE A 168 -16.51 10.44 38.02
CA PHE A 168 -17.00 11.76 38.41
C PHE A 168 -18.53 11.81 38.50
N GLY A 169 -19.24 11.21 37.53
CA GLY A 169 -20.71 11.12 37.57
C GLY A 169 -21.20 10.31 38.76
N THR A 170 -20.57 9.17 39.05
CA THR A 170 -20.97 8.32 40.19
C THR A 170 -20.68 8.99 41.53
N THR A 171 -19.58 9.72 41.69
CA THR A 171 -19.25 10.45 42.94
C THR A 171 -20.11 11.69 43.17
N THR A 172 -20.53 12.38 42.11
CA THR A 172 -21.41 13.55 42.20
C THR A 172 -22.90 13.19 42.30
N LEU A 173 -23.29 11.98 41.87
CA LEU A 173 -24.65 11.46 41.97
C LEU A 173 -24.92 10.62 43.22
N ILE A 174 -23.96 10.44 44.14
CA ILE A 174 -24.27 9.91 45.47
C ILE A 174 -25.17 10.96 46.15
N PRO A 175 -26.47 10.69 46.34
CA PRO A 175 -27.35 11.69 46.91
C PRO A 175 -26.84 12.01 48.32
N MET A 176 -26.74 13.31 48.61
CA MET A 176 -26.53 13.81 49.96
C MET A 176 -27.35 12.95 50.93
N ALA A 177 -26.67 12.25 51.83
CA ALA A 177 -27.33 11.50 52.88
C ALA A 177 -28.36 12.44 53.54
N PRO A 178 -29.62 12.01 53.72
CA PRO A 178 -30.66 12.88 54.24
C PRO A 178 -30.20 13.43 55.58
N ILE A 179 -30.08 14.77 55.66
CA ILE A 179 -29.73 15.47 56.90
C ILE A 179 -30.74 15.01 57.96
N PRO A 180 -30.29 14.42 59.10
CA PRO A 180 -31.19 14.00 60.15
C PRO A 180 -31.97 15.23 60.62
N ARG A 181 -33.28 15.24 60.36
CA ARG A 181 -34.15 16.30 60.88
C ARG A 181 -34.09 16.24 62.40
N PRO A 182 -33.75 17.33 63.11
CA PRO A 182 -33.82 17.34 64.56
C PRO A 182 -35.27 17.10 64.96
N THR A 183 -35.52 15.96 65.62
CA THR A 183 -36.82 15.63 66.19
C THR A 183 -37.16 16.68 67.25
N PRO A 184 -38.32 17.35 67.19
CA PRO A 184 -38.68 18.31 68.23
C PRO A 184 -38.83 17.57 69.56
N THR A 185 -38.00 17.97 70.53
CA THR A 185 -38.08 17.49 71.92
C THR A 185 -39.46 17.87 72.48
N PRO A 186 -40.24 16.93 73.03
CA PRO A 186 -41.51 17.28 73.64
C PRO A 186 -41.26 18.18 74.85
N LEU A 187 -41.81 19.39 74.84
CA LEU A 187 -41.88 20.22 76.04
C LEU A 187 -42.75 19.50 77.07
N ALA A 188 -42.16 19.15 78.21
CA ALA A 188 -42.91 18.74 79.39
C ALA A 188 -43.73 19.95 79.86
N GLY A 189 -45.05 19.88 79.71
CA GLY A 189 -45.97 20.87 80.26
C GLY A 189 -46.10 20.73 81.78
N PRO A 190 -46.38 21.84 82.49
CA PRO A 190 -46.69 21.84 83.93
C PRO A 190 -48.09 21.28 84.23
#